data_AF-A0A968LWQ6-F1
#
_entry.id   AF-A0A968LWQ6-F1
#
_cell.length_a   1.000
_cell.length_b   1.000
_cell.length_c   1.000
_cell.angle_alpha   90.00
_cell.angle_beta   90.00
_cell.angle_gamma   90.00
#
_symmetry.space_group_name_H-M   'P 1'
#
loop_
_entity.id
_entity.type
_entity.pdbx_description
1 polymer ?
#
loop_
_entity_poly.entity_id
_entity_poly.type
_entity_poly.pdbx_seq_one_letter_code
_entity_poly.pdbx_strand_id
1 'polypeptide(L)'
;MNEWKIRTNEVKYERALYKVLAAVGAIAQQTNLPRKFSVSISALLPYGEYQNAPRFQQLLKQQLKNYSFRDERFQVKLEAFECRPEGGGLAMARVMQNGAEWFQQQTLAVLMFGHRNTSLLLFERGKLAIGNTTDLGFHQLVDKVLNRTSGQSADSLTSVIYSIGNQIAPDNPQLQHLVKTDRPLNKN
;
A
#
# COMPACT_ATOMS: atom_id res chain seq x y z
N MET A 1 -10.91 -28.50 -5.65
CA MET A 1 -11.77 -27.48 -5.03
C MET A 1 -10.96 -26.21 -4.93
N ASN A 2 -11.27 -25.20 -5.75
CA ASN A 2 -10.41 -24.07 -6.09
C ASN A 2 -10.50 -22.92 -5.07
N GLU A 3 -9.76 -23.00 -3.95
CA GLU A 3 -9.67 -21.91 -2.96
C GLU A 3 -8.50 -20.93 -3.23
N TRP A 4 -7.66 -21.21 -4.23
CA TRP A 4 -6.51 -20.38 -4.60
C TRP A 4 -6.74 -19.53 -5.86
N LYS A 5 -8.00 -19.22 -6.17
CA LYS A 5 -8.29 -18.14 -7.13
C LYS A 5 -7.87 -16.84 -6.44
N ILE A 6 -6.63 -16.47 -6.74
CA ILE A 6 -5.89 -15.29 -6.33
C ILE A 6 -6.87 -14.13 -6.00
N ARG A 7 -6.76 -13.63 -4.77
CA ARG A 7 -7.51 -12.48 -4.21
C ARG A 7 -7.10 -11.16 -4.89
N THR A 8 -7.13 -11.11 -6.22
CA THR A 8 -6.61 -10.00 -7.04
C THR A 8 -7.69 -9.11 -7.65
N ASN A 9 -8.97 -9.47 -7.58
CA ASN A 9 -10.08 -8.75 -8.24
C ASN A 9 -10.92 -7.82 -7.34
N GLU A 10 -10.68 -7.76 -6.04
CA GLU A 10 -11.42 -6.82 -5.17
C GLU A 10 -10.71 -5.46 -5.11
N VAL A 11 -11.46 -4.39 -5.35
CA VAL A 11 -10.94 -3.01 -5.33
C VAL A 11 -10.60 -2.62 -3.89
N LYS A 12 -9.42 -2.04 -3.62
CA LYS A 12 -8.96 -1.81 -2.24
C LYS A 12 -9.88 -0.88 -1.46
N TYR A 13 -10.58 0.05 -2.11
CA TYR A 13 -11.52 0.94 -1.43
C TYR A 13 -12.70 0.20 -0.74
N GLU A 14 -13.16 -0.94 -1.28
CA GLU A 14 -14.26 -1.72 -0.68
C GLU A 14 -13.81 -2.40 0.61
N ARG A 15 -12.58 -2.94 0.63
CA ARG A 15 -11.95 -3.45 1.87
C ARG A 15 -11.56 -2.32 2.82
N ALA A 16 -11.16 -1.17 2.29
CA ALA A 16 -10.80 -0.01 3.10
C ALA A 16 -11.99 0.47 3.96
N LEU A 17 -13.23 0.36 3.45
CA LEU A 17 -14.43 0.69 4.22
C LEU A 17 -14.49 -0.09 5.54
N TYR A 18 -14.44 -1.41 5.47
CA TYR A 18 -14.51 -2.25 6.67
C TYR A 18 -13.32 -2.04 7.60
N LYS A 19 -12.12 -1.82 7.05
CA LYS A 19 -10.91 -1.51 7.84
C LYS A 19 -11.05 -0.19 8.59
N VAL A 20 -11.57 0.86 7.94
CA VAL A 20 -11.79 2.17 8.57
C VAL A 20 -12.86 2.06 9.65
N LEU A 21 -13.98 1.39 9.39
CA LEU A 21 -15.01 1.16 10.41
C LEU A 21 -14.46 0.39 11.62
N ALA A 22 -13.68 -0.67 11.37
CA ALA A 22 -13.02 -1.43 12.42
C ALA A 22 -12.00 -0.58 13.21
N ALA A 23 -11.22 0.26 12.54
CA ALA A 23 -10.27 1.15 13.18
C ALA A 23 -10.96 2.20 14.06
N VAL A 24 -12.03 2.83 13.56
CA VAL A 24 -12.83 3.80 14.32
C VAL A 24 -13.45 3.12 15.56
N GLY A 25 -14.02 1.93 15.41
CA GLY A 25 -14.59 1.17 16.54
C GLY A 25 -13.52 0.75 17.56
N ALA A 26 -12.36 0.27 17.10
CA ALA A 26 -11.25 -0.10 17.96
C ALA A 26 -10.69 1.09 18.75
N ILE A 27 -10.49 2.24 18.09
CA ILE A 27 -10.07 3.48 18.75
C ILE A 27 -11.11 3.91 19.77
N ALA A 28 -12.40 3.90 19.41
CA ALA A 28 -13.47 4.28 20.32
C ALA A 28 -13.49 3.42 21.60
N GLN A 29 -13.35 2.10 21.48
CA GLN A 29 -13.26 1.21 22.65
C GLN A 29 -11.98 1.44 23.46
N GLN A 30 -10.82 1.56 22.81
CA GLN A 30 -9.53 1.76 23.49
C GLN A 30 -9.45 3.08 24.26
N THR A 31 -10.19 4.09 23.78
CA THR A 31 -10.20 5.45 24.36
C THR A 31 -11.45 5.74 25.17
N ASN A 32 -12.34 4.75 25.35
CA ASN A 32 -13.63 4.89 26.04
C ASN A 32 -14.48 6.04 25.50
N LEU A 33 -14.51 6.24 24.18
CA LEU A 33 -15.40 7.24 23.57
C LEU A 33 -16.87 6.85 23.76
N PRO A 34 -17.77 7.83 23.87
CA PRO A 34 -19.20 7.55 23.86
C PRO A 34 -19.62 6.88 22.54
N ARG A 35 -20.77 6.21 22.55
CA ARG A 35 -21.33 5.57 21.35
C ARG A 35 -21.69 6.55 20.23
N LYS A 36 -21.78 7.84 20.55
CA LYS A 36 -22.06 8.94 19.63
C LYS A 36 -20.91 9.94 19.64
N PHE A 37 -20.25 10.12 18.51
CA PHE A 37 -19.13 11.05 18.38
C PHE A 37 -18.92 11.47 16.93
N SER A 38 -17.98 12.39 16.72
CA SER A 38 -17.61 12.92 15.42
C SER A 38 -16.18 12.53 15.07
N VAL A 39 -15.93 12.31 13.78
CA VAL A 39 -14.58 12.03 13.24
C VAL A 39 -14.30 12.86 12.00
N SER A 40 -13.04 13.23 11.84
CA SER A 40 -12.47 13.71 10.59
C SER A 40 -11.52 12.63 10.08
N ILE A 41 -11.68 12.20 8.83
CA ILE A 41 -10.91 11.08 8.26
C ILE A 41 -10.09 11.59 7.07
N SER A 42 -8.77 11.45 7.18
CA SER A 42 -7.87 11.59 6.04
C SER A 42 -7.40 10.21 5.59
N ALA A 43 -7.55 9.91 4.29
CA ALA A 43 -7.22 8.63 3.71
C ALA A 43 -6.23 8.78 2.54
N LEU A 44 -5.43 7.73 2.32
CA LEU A 44 -4.60 7.58 1.14
C LEU A 44 -5.16 6.44 0.30
N LEU A 45 -5.32 6.68 -1.00
CA LEU A 45 -5.65 5.64 -1.97
C LEU A 45 -4.55 5.52 -3.02
N PRO A 46 -4.27 4.31 -3.54
CA PRO A 46 -3.38 4.17 -4.68
C PRO A 46 -3.87 5.05 -5.82
N TYR A 47 -2.94 5.58 -6.63
CA TYR A 47 -3.29 6.52 -7.69
C TYR A 47 -4.39 5.99 -8.64
N GLY A 48 -4.28 4.73 -9.08
CA GLY A 48 -5.30 4.11 -9.96
C GLY A 48 -6.70 3.98 -9.33
N GLU A 49 -6.79 4.00 -8.00
CA GLU A 49 -8.04 3.91 -7.24
C GLU A 49 -8.51 5.26 -6.71
N TYR A 50 -7.66 6.30 -6.77
CA TYR A 50 -7.94 7.62 -6.20
C TYR A 50 -9.21 8.27 -6.78
N GLN A 51 -9.53 8.00 -8.04
CA GLN A 51 -10.79 8.41 -8.68
C GLN A 51 -12.06 7.91 -7.96
N ASN A 52 -11.95 6.84 -7.17
CA ASN A 52 -13.05 6.28 -6.37
C ASN A 52 -13.22 6.96 -5.01
N ALA A 53 -12.38 7.96 -4.66
CA ALA A 53 -12.46 8.66 -3.37
C ALA A 53 -13.84 9.24 -3.04
N PRO A 54 -14.60 9.85 -3.99
CA PRO A 54 -15.95 10.34 -3.69
C PRO A 54 -16.92 9.21 -3.32
N ARG A 55 -16.85 8.07 -4.03
CA ARG A 55 -17.65 6.87 -3.71
C ARG A 55 -17.28 6.31 -2.34
N PHE A 56 -15.99 6.27 -2.03
CA PHE A 56 -15.50 5.81 -0.73
C PHE A 56 -16.00 6.72 0.41
N GLN A 57 -15.94 8.04 0.25
CA GLN A 57 -16.49 9.00 1.20
C GLN A 57 -17.99 8.80 1.44
N GLN A 58 -18.76 8.59 0.36
CA GLN A 58 -20.20 8.37 0.46
C GLN A 58 -20.51 7.10 1.27
N LEU A 59 -19.81 6.00 0.97
CA LEU A 59 -19.97 4.74 1.69
C LEU A 59 -19.58 4.89 3.16
N LEU A 60 -18.47 5.56 3.47
CA LEU A 60 -18.06 5.86 4.84
C LEU A 60 -19.14 6.66 5.58
N LYS A 61 -19.62 7.75 4.98
CA LYS A 61 -20.66 8.60 5.57
C LYS A 61 -21.96 7.83 5.83
N GLN A 62 -22.32 6.89 4.96
CA GLN A 62 -23.50 6.06 5.13
C GLN A 62 -23.32 5.06 6.28
N GLN A 63 -22.22 4.31 6.30
CA GLN A 63 -21.98 3.27 7.29
C GLN A 63 -21.69 3.84 8.69
N LEU A 64 -20.94 4.94 8.79
CA LEU A 64 -20.60 5.56 10.08
C LEU A 64 -21.83 6.02 10.86
N LYS A 65 -22.94 6.40 10.19
CA LYS A 65 -24.18 6.79 10.87
C LYS A 65 -24.71 5.72 11.81
N ASN A 66 -24.47 4.45 11.48
CA ASN A 66 -25.03 3.33 12.21
C ASN A 66 -24.31 2.02 11.86
N TYR A 67 -23.28 1.67 12.63
CA TYR A 67 -22.56 0.40 12.46
C TYR A 67 -22.31 -0.27 13.81
N SER A 68 -22.05 -1.58 13.76
CA SER A 68 -21.69 -2.38 14.93
C SER A 68 -20.23 -2.80 14.87
N PHE A 69 -19.57 -2.78 16.02
CA PHE A 69 -18.21 -3.29 16.21
C PHE A 69 -18.14 -4.00 17.56
N ARG A 70 -17.80 -5.30 17.56
CA ARG A 70 -17.68 -6.15 18.77
C ARG A 70 -18.86 -5.97 19.73
N ASP A 71 -20.06 -6.24 19.22
CA ASP A 71 -21.34 -6.18 19.93
C ASP A 71 -21.77 -4.79 20.43
N GLU A 72 -21.00 -3.74 20.13
CA GLU A 72 -21.36 -2.35 20.42
C GLU A 72 -21.83 -1.62 19.16
N ARG A 73 -22.88 -0.81 19.32
CA ARG A 73 -23.45 0.00 18.25
C ARG A 73 -22.97 1.44 18.35
N PHE A 74 -22.40 1.94 17.26
CA PHE A 74 -21.87 3.30 17.15
C PHE A 74 -22.69 4.14 16.16
N GLN A 75 -22.82 5.43 16.48
CA GLN A 75 -23.33 6.46 15.58
C GLN A 75 -22.29 7.56 15.46
N VAL A 76 -21.56 7.54 14.37
CA VAL A 76 -20.42 8.41 14.14
C VAL A 76 -20.74 9.40 13.04
N LYS A 77 -20.58 10.70 13.32
CA LYS A 77 -20.71 11.76 12.32
C LYS A 77 -19.36 11.97 11.63
N LEU A 78 -19.34 11.84 10.31
CA LEU A 78 -18.19 12.23 9.50
C LEU A 78 -18.24 13.75 9.27
N GLU A 79 -17.40 14.50 10.00
CA GLU A 79 -17.33 15.97 9.91
C GLU A 79 -16.55 16.41 8.67
N ALA A 80 -15.38 15.82 8.46
CA ALA A 80 -14.53 16.09 7.32
C ALA A 80 -13.99 14.79 6.73
N PHE A 81 -13.79 14.80 5.42
CA PHE A 81 -13.10 13.73 4.71
C PHE A 81 -12.13 14.33 3.71
N GLU A 82 -10.88 13.87 3.76
CA GLU A 82 -9.87 14.21 2.80
C GLU A 82 -9.26 12.93 2.25
N CYS A 83 -9.14 12.82 0.94
CA CYS A 83 -8.41 11.72 0.31
C CYS A 83 -7.28 12.30 -0.52
N ARG A 84 -6.11 11.68 -0.45
CA ARG A 84 -4.96 12.01 -1.30
C ARG A 84 -4.41 10.75 -1.96
N PRO A 85 -3.72 10.85 -3.10
CA PRO A 85 -3.01 9.70 -3.65
C PRO A 85 -1.87 9.28 -2.70
N GLU A 86 -1.69 7.99 -2.52
CA GLU A 86 -0.50 7.40 -1.89
C GLU A 86 0.76 8.00 -2.53
N GLY A 87 1.76 8.36 -1.71
CA GLY A 87 3.01 8.97 -2.20
C GLY A 87 2.96 10.49 -2.29
N GLY A 88 1.77 11.12 -2.29
CA GLY A 88 1.63 12.57 -2.27
C GLY A 88 2.30 13.23 -1.05
N GLY A 89 2.30 12.54 0.10
CA GLY A 89 3.00 13.00 1.31
C GLY A 89 4.51 13.15 1.14
N LEU A 90 5.15 12.35 0.28
CA LEU A 90 6.59 12.47 0.00
C LEU A 90 6.90 13.76 -0.76
N ALA A 91 6.04 14.12 -1.72
CA ALA A 91 6.13 15.41 -2.40
C ALA A 91 5.93 16.56 -1.40
N MET A 92 4.90 16.48 -0.55
CA MET A 92 4.63 17.52 0.45
C MET A 92 5.78 17.69 1.45
N ALA A 93 6.47 16.61 1.85
CA ALA A 93 7.65 16.71 2.68
C ALA A 93 8.77 17.54 2.00
N ARG A 94 8.95 17.40 0.68
CA ARG A 94 9.89 18.24 -0.09
C ARG A 94 9.44 19.69 -0.16
N VAL A 95 8.14 19.95 -0.27
CA VAL A 95 7.59 21.32 -0.23
C VAL A 95 7.82 21.97 1.13
N MET A 96 7.61 21.23 2.22
CA MET A 96 7.87 21.75 3.58
C MET A 96 9.34 22.08 3.80
N GLN A 97 10.26 21.37 3.15
CA GLN A 97 11.71 21.61 3.26
C GLN A 97 12.18 22.80 2.40
N ASN A 98 11.63 22.97 1.20
CA ASN A 98 12.18 23.91 0.19
C ASN A 98 11.25 25.09 -0.14
N GLY A 99 10.03 25.10 0.39
CA GLY A 99 9.02 26.12 0.11
C GLY A 99 8.16 25.85 -1.13
N ALA A 100 7.04 26.56 -1.21
CA ALA A 100 6.06 26.42 -2.29
C ALA A 100 6.58 26.93 -3.65
N GLU A 101 7.40 27.99 -3.64
CA GLU A 101 7.98 28.56 -4.86
C GLU A 101 8.93 27.56 -5.54
N TRP A 102 9.79 26.90 -4.76
CA TRP A 102 10.64 25.81 -5.25
C TRP A 102 9.81 24.75 -5.95
N PHE A 103 8.73 24.28 -5.32
CA PHE A 103 7.87 23.24 -5.87
C PHE A 103 7.18 23.65 -7.18
N GLN A 104 6.88 24.94 -7.35
CA GLN A 104 6.32 25.49 -8.59
C GLN A 104 7.34 25.56 -9.73
N GLN A 105 8.64 25.49 -9.43
CA GLN A 105 9.72 25.51 -10.43
C GLN A 105 10.27 24.11 -10.73
N GLN A 106 9.86 23.08 -9.98
CA GLN A 106 10.35 21.72 -10.16
C GLN A 106 9.41 20.84 -10.98
N THR A 107 10.02 19.82 -11.61
CA THR A 107 9.36 18.58 -11.99
C THR A 107 9.80 17.49 -11.00
N LEU A 108 8.85 16.95 -10.23
CA LEU A 108 9.11 15.96 -9.19
C LEU A 108 8.39 14.65 -9.50
N ALA A 109 9.15 13.58 -9.70
CA ALA A 109 8.62 12.23 -9.80
C ALA A 109 8.74 11.50 -8.45
N VAL A 110 7.62 10.99 -7.96
CA VAL A 110 7.56 10.11 -6.78
C VAL A 110 7.26 8.69 -7.27
N LEU A 111 8.22 7.79 -7.05
CA LEU A 111 8.06 6.36 -7.32
C LEU A 111 7.82 5.63 -6.00
N MET A 112 6.74 4.86 -5.94
CA MET A 112 6.41 3.99 -4.82
C MET A 112 6.52 2.54 -5.25
N PHE A 113 7.48 1.83 -4.70
CA PHE A 113 7.66 0.40 -4.92
C PHE A 113 6.93 -0.37 -3.82
N GLY A 114 5.77 -0.93 -4.15
CA GLY A 114 4.97 -1.74 -3.23
C GLY A 114 5.17 -3.24 -3.45
N HIS A 115 4.57 -4.04 -2.57
CA HIS A 115 4.58 -5.50 -2.69
C HIS A 115 3.93 -5.98 -3.99
N ARG A 116 2.73 -5.45 -4.31
CA ARG A 116 1.93 -5.85 -5.49
C ARG A 116 2.09 -4.90 -6.68
N ASN A 117 2.34 -3.62 -6.45
CA ASN A 117 2.25 -2.58 -7.46
C ASN A 117 3.42 -1.62 -7.35
N THR A 118 3.79 -0.99 -8.47
CA THR A 118 4.63 0.20 -8.49
C THR A 118 3.83 1.38 -9.01
N SER A 119 3.85 2.49 -8.29
CA SER A 119 3.12 3.70 -8.66
C SER A 119 4.06 4.88 -8.90
N LEU A 120 3.72 5.70 -9.90
CA LEU A 120 4.34 6.98 -10.19
C LEU A 120 3.34 8.10 -9.90
N LEU A 121 3.79 9.15 -9.22
CA LEU A 121 3.17 10.46 -9.24
C LEU A 121 4.17 11.46 -9.83
N LEU A 122 3.79 12.15 -10.90
CA LEU A 122 4.56 13.21 -11.52
C LEU A 122 3.92 14.55 -11.17
N PHE A 123 4.67 15.39 -10.49
CA PHE A 123 4.29 16.76 -10.19
C PHE A 123 5.04 17.72 -11.09
N GLU A 124 4.34 18.68 -11.66
CA GLU A 124 4.90 19.75 -12.47
C GLU A 124 4.26 21.06 -12.06
N ARG A 125 5.08 22.12 -11.94
CA ARG A 125 4.60 23.47 -11.61
C ARG A 125 3.70 23.51 -10.37
N GLY A 126 4.08 22.74 -9.35
CA GLY A 126 3.37 22.66 -8.08
C GLY A 126 2.05 21.89 -8.11
N LYS A 127 1.74 21.16 -9.20
CA LYS A 127 0.50 20.39 -9.35
C LYS A 127 0.80 18.96 -9.76
N LEU A 128 -0.10 18.04 -9.39
CA LEU A 128 -0.05 16.67 -9.89
C LEU A 128 -0.43 16.67 -11.38
N ALA A 129 0.52 16.35 -12.24
CA ALA A 129 0.35 16.35 -13.70
C ALA A 129 -0.16 14.99 -14.18
N ILE A 130 0.57 13.92 -13.83
CA ILE A 130 0.25 12.53 -14.20
C ILE A 130 0.47 11.65 -12.99
N GLY A 131 -0.27 10.55 -12.91
CA GLY A 131 0.15 9.39 -12.15
C GLY A 131 -0.13 8.12 -12.93
N ASN A 132 0.55 7.05 -12.55
CA ASN A 132 0.31 5.73 -13.11
C ASN A 132 0.57 4.67 -12.04
N THR A 133 -0.02 3.49 -12.20
CA THR A 133 0.24 2.34 -11.35
C THR A 133 0.34 1.11 -12.24
N THR A 134 1.42 0.37 -12.08
CA THR A 134 1.63 -0.91 -12.75
C THR A 134 1.51 -2.04 -11.74
N ASP A 135 1.21 -3.24 -12.20
CA ASP A 135 1.25 -4.46 -11.39
C ASP A 135 2.68 -5.00 -11.20
N LEU A 136 3.71 -4.20 -11.51
CA LEU A 136 5.12 -4.53 -11.25
C LEU A 136 5.42 -4.33 -9.76
N GLY A 137 5.14 -5.33 -8.95
CA GLY A 137 5.45 -5.33 -7.53
C GLY A 137 6.70 -6.14 -7.18
N PHE A 138 7.16 -6.00 -5.93
CA PHE A 138 8.22 -6.81 -5.35
C PHE A 138 7.94 -8.32 -5.45
N HIS A 139 6.68 -8.76 -5.38
CA HIS A 139 6.34 -10.19 -5.49
C HIS A 139 6.86 -10.83 -6.78
N GLN A 140 6.96 -10.08 -7.89
CA GLN A 140 7.44 -10.63 -9.16
C GLN A 140 8.92 -11.01 -9.09
N LEU A 141 9.71 -10.30 -8.27
CA LEU A 141 11.10 -10.67 -8.00
C LEU A 141 11.14 -11.99 -7.22
N VAL A 142 10.31 -12.12 -6.19
CA VAL A 142 10.18 -13.34 -5.40
C VAL A 142 9.76 -14.52 -6.28
N ASP A 143 8.74 -14.34 -7.13
CA ASP A 143 8.26 -15.36 -8.08
C ASP A 143 9.36 -15.79 -9.06
N LYS A 144 10.18 -14.85 -9.54
CA LYS A 144 11.33 -15.17 -10.42
C LYS A 144 12.39 -16.02 -9.70
N VAL A 145 12.66 -15.75 -8.42
CA VAL A 145 13.61 -16.55 -7.63
C VAL A 145 13.01 -17.92 -7.30
N LEU A 146 11.72 -17.98 -6.92
CA LEU A 146 11.00 -19.23 -6.69
C LEU A 146 11.05 -20.15 -7.92
N ASN A 147 10.76 -19.62 -9.10
CA ASN A 147 10.75 -20.42 -10.33
C ASN A 147 12.13 -20.94 -10.76
N ARG A 148 13.21 -20.45 -10.13
CA ARG A 148 14.61 -20.86 -10.40
C ARG A 148 15.25 -21.63 -9.26
N THR A 149 14.52 -21.85 -8.17
CA THR A 149 15.03 -22.51 -6.95
C THR A 149 14.03 -23.56 -6.47
N SER A 150 14.49 -24.59 -5.74
CA SER A 150 13.60 -25.67 -5.27
C SER A 150 13.48 -25.70 -3.76
N GLY A 151 12.27 -26.07 -3.26
CA GLY A 151 12.00 -26.23 -1.83
C GLY A 151 12.08 -24.94 -1.01
N GLN A 152 11.79 -23.79 -1.62
CA GLN A 152 11.68 -22.50 -0.93
C GLN A 152 10.22 -22.04 -0.95
N SER A 153 9.83 -21.22 0.03
CA SER A 153 8.52 -20.55 0.07
C SER A 153 8.68 -19.05 -0.24
N ALA A 154 7.61 -18.44 -0.75
CA ALA A 154 7.57 -17.01 -1.04
C ALA A 154 7.89 -16.16 0.20
N ASP A 155 7.38 -16.55 1.37
CA ASP A 155 7.58 -15.82 2.62
C ASP A 155 9.05 -15.85 3.07
N SER A 156 9.68 -17.03 3.04
CA SER A 156 11.10 -17.18 3.40
C SER A 156 12.00 -16.40 2.44
N LEU A 157 11.70 -16.46 1.14
CA LEU A 157 12.46 -15.75 0.12
C LEU A 157 12.33 -14.24 0.23
N THR A 158 11.14 -13.75 0.57
CA THR A 158 10.89 -12.32 0.77
C THR A 158 11.81 -11.76 1.85
N SER A 159 11.92 -12.43 3.00
CA SER A 159 12.80 -12.01 4.09
C SER A 159 14.28 -12.03 3.71
N VAL A 160 14.73 -13.07 2.99
CA VAL A 160 16.13 -13.19 2.55
C VAL A 160 16.49 -12.15 1.49
N ILE A 161 15.64 -11.96 0.47
CA ILE A 161 15.85 -10.93 -0.56
C ILE A 161 15.91 -9.54 0.08
N TYR A 162 15.05 -9.27 1.06
CA TYR A 162 15.09 -8.03 1.82
C TYR A 162 16.39 -7.87 2.62
N SER A 163 16.86 -8.92 3.30
CA SER A 163 18.08 -8.85 4.12
C SER A 163 19.36 -8.67 3.30
N ILE A 164 19.40 -9.20 2.07
CA ILE A 164 20.54 -9.01 1.14
C ILE A 164 20.69 -7.51 0.79
N GLY A 165 19.58 -6.77 0.67
CA GLY A 165 19.59 -5.35 0.37
C GLY A 165 20.38 -5.03 -0.90
N ASN A 166 21.41 -4.20 -0.77
CA ASN A 166 22.29 -3.82 -1.89
C ASN A 166 23.55 -4.71 -2.03
N GLN A 167 23.71 -5.72 -1.18
CA GLN A 167 24.87 -6.63 -1.19
C GLN A 167 24.67 -7.76 -2.21
N ILE A 168 24.36 -7.38 -3.45
CA ILE A 168 24.11 -8.33 -4.54
C ILE A 168 25.44 -8.70 -5.19
N ALA A 169 26.22 -9.53 -4.49
CA ALA A 169 27.51 -10.01 -4.95
C ALA A 169 27.53 -11.56 -4.96
N PRO A 170 28.24 -12.20 -5.91
CA PRO A 170 28.26 -13.67 -6.03
C PRO A 170 28.80 -14.39 -4.78
N ASP A 171 29.58 -13.71 -3.96
CA ASP A 171 30.17 -14.18 -2.71
C ASP A 171 29.28 -13.95 -1.48
N ASN A 172 28.12 -13.29 -1.64
CA ASN A 172 27.20 -13.11 -0.52
C ASN A 172 26.63 -14.49 -0.10
N PRO A 173 26.88 -14.94 1.13
CA PRO A 173 26.44 -16.26 1.59
C PRO A 173 24.92 -16.42 1.53
N GLN A 174 24.16 -15.35 1.78
CA GLN A 174 22.70 -15.39 1.69
C GLN A 174 22.22 -15.64 0.26
N LEU A 175 22.90 -15.07 -0.75
CA LEU A 175 22.62 -15.33 -2.17
C LEU A 175 23.01 -16.76 -2.57
N GLN A 176 24.14 -17.25 -2.09
CA GLN A 176 24.57 -18.63 -2.34
C GLN A 176 23.59 -19.64 -1.74
N HIS A 177 23.06 -19.36 -0.54
CA HIS A 177 22.02 -20.19 0.09
C HIS A 177 20.68 -20.21 -0.67
N LEU A 178 20.42 -19.24 -1.56
CA LEU A 178 19.27 -19.29 -2.46
C LEU A 178 19.46 -20.36 -3.56
N VAL A 179 20.70 -20.65 -3.94
CA VAL A 179 21.06 -21.66 -4.94
C VAL A 179 21.39 -22.96 -4.22
N LYS A 180 20.38 -23.84 -4.04
CA LYS A 180 20.55 -25.10 -3.29
C LYS A 180 21.40 -26.17 -4.00
N THR A 181 22.02 -25.86 -5.13
CA THR A 181 22.73 -26.83 -5.95
C THR A 181 24.19 -26.45 -6.08
N ASP A 182 25.05 -27.13 -5.32
CA ASP A 182 26.52 -27.03 -5.42
C ASP A 182 27.09 -27.78 -6.65
N ARG A 183 26.22 -28.36 -7.50
CA ARG A 183 26.57 -29.12 -8.70
C ARG A 183 25.59 -28.90 -9.85
N PRO A 184 25.87 -28.02 -10.83
CA PRO A 184 25.01 -27.87 -11.99
C PRO A 184 24.96 -29.18 -12.77
N LEU A 185 23.84 -29.89 -12.71
CA LEU A 185 23.52 -30.94 -13.68
C LEU A 185 23.11 -30.23 -14.98
N ASN A 186 24.13 -29.89 -15.77
CA ASN A 186 24.14 -29.88 -17.24
C ASN A 186 25.40 -29.14 -17.74
N LYS A 187 26.50 -29.88 -17.81
CA LYS A 187 27.43 -29.74 -18.94
C LYS A 187 26.98 -30.76 -19.98
N ASN A 188 26.43 -30.29 -21.08
CA ASN A 188 26.46 -30.89 -22.41
C ASN A 188 26.16 -29.78 -23.42
#